data_AF-A0A662BC78-F1
#
_entry.id   AF-A0A662BC78-F1
#
_cell.length_a   1.000
_cell.length_b   1.000
_cell.length_c   1.000
_cell.angle_alpha   90.00
_cell.angle_beta   90.00
_cell.angle_gamma   90.00
#
_symmetry.space_group_name_H-M   'P 1'
#
loop_
_entity.id
_entity.type
_entity.pdbx_description
1 polymer ?
#
loop_
_entity_poly.entity_id
_entity_poly.type
_entity_poly.pdbx_seq_one_letter_code
_entity_poly.pdbx_strand_id
1 'polypeptide(L)'
;MNIQKSVLIFLLICSVSTFVLAQNNKTKKADATFNAGEYYKASEMYQKLYSKAGTKIFKAELGFKLGECYRHMNIPRKAEKWYKKAVRYKYQDPMSILYLADAMKMNEKYPEAKTEYERYRDVVPD
;
A
#
# COMPACT_ATOMS: atom_id res chain seq x y z
N MET A 1 -25.75 10.58 -35.27
CA MET A 1 -25.57 11.01 -33.86
C MET A 1 -24.96 9.94 -32.93
N ASN A 2 -24.81 8.68 -33.36
CA ASN A 2 -24.25 7.60 -32.52
C ASN A 2 -22.73 7.42 -32.68
N ILE A 3 -22.19 7.62 -33.90
CA ILE A 3 -20.76 7.46 -34.17
C ILE A 3 -19.91 8.51 -33.43
N GLN A 4 -20.35 9.78 -33.40
CA GLN A 4 -19.65 10.82 -32.65
C GLN A 4 -19.69 10.58 -31.13
N LYS A 5 -20.79 10.02 -30.61
CA LYS A 5 -20.89 9.61 -29.20
C LYS A 5 -19.97 8.42 -28.90
N SER A 6 -19.87 7.44 -29.80
CA SER A 6 -18.94 6.31 -29.67
C SER A 6 -17.47 6.74 -29.71
N VAL A 7 -17.12 7.71 -30.56
CA VAL A 7 -15.77 8.30 -30.63
C VAL A 7 -15.45 9.08 -29.36
N LEU A 8 -16.39 9.87 -28.83
CA LEU A 8 -16.25 10.59 -27.56
C LEU A 8 -16.06 9.65 -26.36
N ILE A 9 -16.80 8.53 -26.32
CA ILE A 9 -16.68 7.50 -25.27
C ILE A 9 -15.31 6.81 -25.35
N PHE A 10 -14.83 6.49 -26.56
CA PHE A 10 -13.51 5.89 -26.76
C PHE A 10 -12.37 6.84 -26.35
N LEU A 11 -12.47 8.13 -26.68
CA LEU A 11 -11.52 9.17 -26.26
C LEU A 11 -11.51 9.38 -24.72
N LEU A 12 -12.67 9.28 -24.09
CA LEU A 12 -12.81 9.33 -22.63
C LEU A 12 -12.16 8.11 -21.96
N ILE A 13 -12.30 6.91 -22.53
CA ILE A 13 -11.67 5.69 -22.00
C ILE A 13 -10.14 5.73 -22.15
N CYS A 14 -9.62 6.23 -23.29
CA CYS A 14 -8.17 6.37 -23.51
C CYS A 14 -7.50 7.42 -22.60
N SER A 15 -8.23 8.45 -22.18
CA SER A 15 -7.72 9.48 -21.26
C SER A 15 -7.70 9.05 -19.80
N VAL A 16 -8.51 8.05 -19.41
CA VAL A 16 -8.45 7.43 -18.08
C VAL A 16 -7.22 6.50 -17.96
N SER A 17 -6.74 5.93 -19.07
CA SER A 17 -5.61 4.99 -19.07
C SER A 17 -4.28 5.64 -18.68
N THR A 18 -4.11 6.95 -18.90
CA THR A 18 -2.87 7.67 -18.58
C THR A 18 -2.69 7.95 -17.09
N PHE A 19 -3.72 7.80 -16.26
CA PHE A 19 -3.61 7.99 -14.81
C PHE A 19 -2.98 6.81 -14.07
N VAL A 20 -2.95 5.62 -14.69
CA VAL A 20 -2.44 4.39 -14.04
C VAL A 20 -0.90 4.33 -14.04
N LEU A 21 -0.23 4.99 -14.99
CA LEU A 21 1.23 4.96 -15.14
C LEU A 21 1.99 6.08 -14.39
N ALA A 22 1.30 6.91 -13.62
CA ALA A 22 1.92 7.98 -12.82
C ALA A 22 2.64 7.48 -11.55
N GLN A 23 2.82 6.17 -11.38
CA GLN A 23 3.47 5.56 -10.21
C GLN A 23 5.00 5.77 -10.21
N ASN A 24 5.36 6.97 -9.76
CA ASN A 24 6.27 7.20 -8.64
C ASN A 24 7.81 7.14 -8.86
N ASN A 25 8.34 8.11 -9.63
CA ASN A 25 9.77 8.43 -9.59
C ASN A 25 10.31 8.72 -8.17
N LYS A 26 9.45 9.14 -7.22
CA LYS A 26 9.89 9.51 -5.86
C LYS A 26 10.33 8.33 -5.01
N THR A 27 9.77 7.14 -5.23
CA THR A 27 10.08 5.92 -4.47
C THR A 27 11.03 4.98 -5.22
N LYS A 28 11.23 5.16 -6.53
CA LYS A 28 12.05 4.32 -7.42
C LYS A 28 13.35 3.78 -6.80
N LYS A 29 14.17 4.63 -6.17
CA LYS A 29 15.44 4.19 -5.57
C LYS A 29 15.22 3.28 -4.34
N ALA A 30 14.22 3.59 -3.52
CA ALA A 30 13.86 2.77 -2.36
C ALA A 30 13.22 1.45 -2.79
N ASP A 31 12.37 1.48 -3.82
CA ASP A 31 11.76 0.30 -4.45
C ASP A 31 12.84 -0.63 -5.02
N ALA A 32 13.83 -0.10 -5.75
CA ALA A 32 14.95 -0.89 -6.26
C ALA A 32 15.78 -1.51 -5.13
N THR A 33 16.02 -0.76 -4.05
CA THR A 33 16.74 -1.25 -2.86
C THR A 33 15.94 -2.36 -2.15
N PHE A 34 14.62 -2.22 -2.06
CA PHE A 34 13.73 -3.23 -1.52
C PHE A 34 13.75 -4.51 -2.38
N ASN A 35 13.65 -4.37 -3.70
CA ASN A 35 13.66 -5.49 -4.64
C ASN A 35 15.00 -6.24 -4.66
N ALA A 36 16.09 -5.56 -4.30
CA ALA A 36 17.40 -6.18 -4.09
C ALA A 36 17.51 -6.95 -2.76
N GLY A 37 16.46 -6.96 -1.92
CA GLY A 37 16.46 -7.61 -0.61
C GLY A 37 17.08 -6.78 0.52
N GLU A 38 17.54 -5.55 0.24
CA GLU A 38 18.13 -4.65 1.25
C GLU A 38 17.04 -3.95 2.09
N TYR A 39 16.17 -4.72 2.74
CA TYR A 39 14.96 -4.24 3.41
C TYR A 39 15.21 -3.20 4.50
N TYR A 40 16.30 -3.32 5.26
CA TYR A 40 16.69 -2.35 6.28
C TYR A 40 16.93 -0.97 5.65
N LYS A 41 17.81 -0.92 4.64
CA LYS A 41 18.18 0.31 3.94
C LYS A 41 16.99 0.88 3.18
N ALA A 42 16.18 0.04 2.53
CA ALA A 42 14.93 0.47 1.92
C ALA A 42 14.00 1.14 2.95
N SER A 43 13.89 0.59 4.17
CA SER A 43 13.08 1.16 5.23
C SER A 43 13.55 2.56 5.65
N GLU A 44 14.86 2.81 5.72
CA GLU A 44 15.39 4.15 6.00
C GLU A 44 15.03 5.14 4.90
N MET A 45 15.11 4.71 3.64
CA MET A 45 14.78 5.54 2.49
C MET A 45 13.29 5.89 2.46
N TYR A 46 12.41 4.92 2.68
CA TYR A 46 10.98 5.18 2.78
C TYR A 46 10.62 6.08 3.98
N GLN A 47 11.28 5.94 5.13
CA GLN A 47 11.06 6.85 6.26
C GLN A 47 11.40 8.30 5.92
N LYS A 48 12.53 8.52 5.22
CA LYS A 48 12.93 9.85 4.72
C LYS A 48 11.92 10.43 3.74
N LEU A 49 11.30 9.59 2.90
CA LEU A 49 10.22 10.02 2.01
C LEU A 49 8.93 10.32 2.80
N TYR A 50 8.62 9.52 3.82
CA TYR A 50 7.39 9.64 4.62
C TYR A 50 7.35 10.97 5.40
N SER A 51 8.48 11.42 5.93
CA SER A 51 8.57 12.72 6.62
C SER A 51 8.30 13.92 5.69
N LYS A 52 8.57 13.76 4.40
CA LYS A 52 8.36 14.78 3.34
C LYS A 52 7.05 14.61 2.59
N ALA A 53 6.25 13.58 2.91
CA ALA A 53 5.03 13.28 2.18
C ALA A 53 3.94 14.33 2.50
N GLY A 54 3.52 15.08 1.48
CA GLY A 54 2.50 16.13 1.63
C GLY A 54 1.06 15.63 1.60
N THR A 55 0.79 14.43 1.06
CA THR A 55 -0.58 13.92 0.86
C THR A 55 -0.85 12.66 1.68
N LYS A 56 -2.12 12.47 2.08
CA LYS A 56 -2.55 11.24 2.78
C LYS A 56 -2.37 10.00 1.89
N ILE A 57 -2.63 10.13 0.59
CA ILE A 57 -2.46 9.05 -0.39
C ILE A 57 -1.00 8.58 -0.43
N PHE A 58 -0.04 9.51 -0.53
CA PHE A 58 1.37 9.14 -0.57
C PHE A 58 1.86 8.60 0.78
N LYS A 59 1.34 9.12 1.90
CA LYS A 59 1.58 8.53 3.23
C LYS A 59 1.03 7.10 3.35
N ALA A 60 -0.10 6.80 2.71
CA ALA A 60 -0.68 5.46 2.70
C ALA A 60 0.26 4.47 1.98
N GLU A 61 0.71 4.83 0.77
CA GLU A 61 1.66 4.04 -0.02
C GLU A 61 2.97 3.80 0.73
N LEU A 62 3.59 4.86 1.26
CA LEU A 62 4.83 4.74 2.01
C LEU A 62 4.64 3.94 3.32
N GLY A 63 3.48 4.04 3.95
CA GLY A 63 3.12 3.23 5.10
C GLY A 63 3.07 1.75 4.76
N PHE A 64 2.47 1.39 3.63
CA PHE A 64 2.43 0.00 3.16
C PHE A 64 3.83 -0.52 2.84
N LYS A 65 4.62 0.23 2.06
CA LYS A 65 6.01 -0.13 1.71
C LYS A 65 6.91 -0.28 2.93
N LEU A 66 6.74 0.56 3.95
CA LEU A 66 7.44 0.40 5.23
C LEU A 66 6.98 -0.85 5.98
N GLY A 67 5.68 -1.15 5.98
CA GLY A 67 5.13 -2.40 6.50
C GLY A 67 5.80 -3.61 5.87
N GLU A 68 5.88 -3.64 4.53
CA GLU A 68 6.54 -4.70 3.77
C GLU A 68 8.01 -4.88 4.18
N CYS A 69 8.78 -3.79 4.30
CA CYS A 69 10.17 -3.89 4.77
C CYS A 69 10.26 -4.62 6.12
N TYR A 70 9.40 -4.25 7.08
CA TYR A 70 9.43 -4.86 8.41
C TYR A 70 8.86 -6.26 8.45
N ARG A 71 7.90 -6.60 7.56
CA ARG A 71 7.40 -7.97 7.37
C ARG A 71 8.52 -8.88 6.88
N HIS A 72 9.26 -8.45 5.85
CA HIS A 72 10.40 -9.21 5.31
C HIS A 72 11.58 -9.33 6.29
N MET A 73 11.76 -8.37 7.19
CA MET A 73 12.75 -8.45 8.27
C MET A 73 12.26 -9.22 9.51
N ASN A 74 11.03 -9.77 9.49
CA ASN A 74 10.41 -10.45 10.62
C ASN A 74 10.35 -9.60 11.91
N ILE A 75 10.00 -8.31 11.77
CA ILE A 75 9.83 -7.35 12.87
C ILE A 75 8.35 -6.98 13.00
N PRO A 76 7.49 -7.87 13.53
CA PRO A 76 6.04 -7.73 13.48
C PRO A 76 5.51 -6.49 14.20
N ARG A 77 6.16 -6.05 15.30
CA ARG A 77 5.79 -4.82 16.02
C ARG A 77 5.88 -3.56 15.14
N LYS A 78 6.92 -3.48 14.29
CA LYS A 78 7.09 -2.35 13.36
C LYS A 78 6.17 -2.50 12.16
N ALA A 79 6.03 -3.71 11.62
CA ALA A 79 5.12 -4.00 10.51
C ALA A 79 3.68 -3.57 10.85
N GLU A 80 3.15 -4.00 12.01
CA GLU A 80 1.83 -3.63 12.51
C GLU A 80 1.65 -2.10 12.54
N LYS A 81 2.62 -1.38 13.12
CA LYS A 81 2.56 0.08 13.22
C LYS A 81 2.43 0.76 11.85
N TRP A 82 3.12 0.25 10.83
CA TRP A 82 3.14 0.85 9.50
C TRP A 82 1.93 0.44 8.65
N TYR A 83 1.51 -0.83 8.69
CA TYR A 83 0.26 -1.23 8.05
C TYR A 83 -0.96 -0.52 8.66
N LYS A 84 -1.01 -0.33 9.99
CA LYS A 84 -2.06 0.50 10.63
C LYS A 84 -2.16 1.89 10.01
N LYS A 85 -1.03 2.54 9.70
CA LYS A 85 -1.02 3.85 9.03
C LYS A 85 -1.50 3.76 7.59
N ALA A 86 -1.07 2.74 6.85
CA ALA A 86 -1.51 2.51 5.47
C ALA A 86 -3.04 2.35 5.40
N VAL A 87 -3.58 1.48 6.26
CA VAL A 87 -5.02 1.22 6.40
C VAL A 87 -5.76 2.47 6.86
N ARG A 88 -5.24 3.21 7.85
CA ARG A 88 -5.84 4.49 8.32
C ARG A 88 -5.97 5.51 7.20
N TYR A 89 -5.00 5.57 6.29
CA TYR A 89 -5.02 6.46 5.13
C TYR A 89 -5.67 5.84 3.88
N LYS A 90 -6.37 4.70 4.03
CA LYS A 90 -7.12 4.03 2.97
C LYS A 90 -6.25 3.67 1.77
N TYR A 91 -5.10 3.02 2.02
CA TYR A 91 -4.32 2.40 0.95
C TYR A 91 -5.21 1.47 0.13
N GLN A 92 -5.07 1.51 -1.19
CA GLN A 92 -6.05 0.91 -2.11
C GLN A 92 -5.96 -0.62 -2.15
N ASP A 93 -4.79 -1.18 -1.91
CA ASP A 93 -4.59 -2.62 -1.90
C ASP A 93 -5.15 -3.23 -0.58
N PRO A 94 -6.17 -4.11 -0.65
CA PRO A 94 -6.74 -4.77 0.52
C PRO A 94 -5.72 -5.66 1.24
N MET A 95 -4.61 -6.05 0.60
CA MET A 95 -3.52 -6.78 1.26
C MET A 95 -2.93 -6.02 2.45
N SER A 96 -3.08 -4.70 2.50
CA SER A 96 -2.71 -3.90 3.68
C SER A 96 -3.50 -4.26 4.94
N ILE A 97 -4.74 -4.75 4.81
CA ILE A 97 -5.58 -5.21 5.92
C ILE A 97 -5.16 -6.62 6.33
N LEU A 98 -4.95 -7.52 5.36
CA LEU A 98 -4.49 -8.88 5.63
C LEU A 98 -3.13 -8.88 6.34
N TYR A 99 -2.15 -8.15 5.81
CA TYR A 99 -0.82 -8.08 6.42
C TYR A 99 -0.80 -7.35 7.76
N LEU A 100 -1.77 -6.44 7.99
CA LEU A 100 -1.98 -5.89 9.33
C LEU A 100 -2.45 -6.98 10.30
N ALA A 101 -3.44 -7.79 9.91
CA ALA A 101 -3.95 -8.89 10.71
C ALA A 101 -2.86 -9.94 11.01
N ASP A 102 -2.03 -10.28 10.02
CA ASP A 102 -0.86 -11.15 10.20
C ASP A 102 0.14 -10.58 11.20
N ALA A 103 0.49 -9.30 11.07
CA ALA A 103 1.41 -8.64 11.99
C ALA A 103 0.85 -8.56 13.42
N MET A 104 -0.46 -8.33 13.58
CA MET A 104 -1.15 -8.39 14.87
C MET A 104 -1.11 -9.81 15.46
N LYS A 105 -1.39 -10.85 14.65
CA LYS A 105 -1.32 -12.25 15.06
C LYS A 105 0.09 -12.61 15.54
N MET A 106 1.13 -12.21 14.80
CA MET A 106 2.53 -12.41 15.18
C MET A 106 2.92 -11.65 16.45
N ASN A 107 2.20 -10.59 16.80
CA ASN A 107 2.33 -9.87 18.07
C ASN A 107 1.36 -10.39 19.16
N GLU A 108 0.74 -11.56 18.96
CA GLU A 108 -0.19 -12.22 19.88
C GLU A 108 -1.49 -11.44 20.16
N LYS A 109 -1.82 -10.48 19.30
CA LYS A 109 -3.05 -9.66 19.37
C LYS A 109 -4.18 -10.36 18.63
N TYR A 110 -4.55 -11.55 19.11
CA TYR A 110 -5.51 -12.41 18.41
C TYR A 110 -6.89 -11.79 18.22
N PRO A 111 -7.50 -11.12 19.22
CA PRO A 111 -8.81 -10.48 19.04
C PRO A 111 -8.79 -9.41 17.94
N GLU A 112 -7.77 -8.54 17.93
CA GLU A 112 -7.63 -7.49 16.93
C GLU A 112 -7.31 -8.05 15.55
N ALA A 113 -6.46 -9.09 15.49
CA ALA A 113 -6.16 -9.79 14.25
C ALA A 113 -7.43 -10.40 13.64
N LYS A 114 -8.27 -11.06 14.46
CA LYS A 114 -9.55 -11.63 14.01
C LYS A 114 -10.45 -10.57 13.37
N THR A 115 -10.59 -9.41 14.01
CA THR A 115 -11.38 -8.30 13.46
C THR A 115 -10.87 -7.83 12.09
N GLU A 116 -9.56 -7.70 11.91
CA GLU A 116 -9.00 -7.28 10.61
C GLU A 116 -9.07 -8.41 9.55
N TYR A 117 -8.98 -9.69 9.93
CA TYR A 117 -9.23 -10.80 8.99
C TYR A 117 -10.69 -10.83 8.51
N GLU A 118 -11.65 -10.65 9.41
CA GLU A 118 -13.08 -10.55 9.06
C GLU A 118 -13.30 -9.38 8.10
N ARG A 119 -12.71 -8.22 8.40
CA ARG A 119 -12.75 -7.07 7.51
C ARG A 119 -12.12 -7.35 6.14
N TYR A 120 -10.99 -8.06 6.09
CA TYR A 120 -10.36 -8.44 4.81
C TYR A 120 -11.29 -9.33 3.98
N ARG A 121 -11.91 -10.34 4.59
CA ARG A 121 -12.91 -11.20 3.95
C ARG A 121 -14.09 -10.39 3.40
N ASP A 122 -14.56 -9.40 4.13
CA ASP A 122 -15.70 -8.58 3.70
C ASP A 122 -15.36 -7.66 2.50
N VAL A 123 -14.08 -7.27 2.32
CA VAL A 123 -13.64 -6.44 1.18
C VAL A 123 -13.10 -7.24 0.00
N VAL A 124 -12.74 -8.52 0.20
CA VAL A 124 -12.34 -9.47 -0.84
C VAL A 124 -13.19 -10.75 -0.70
N PRO A 125 -14.45 -10.72 -1.17
CA PRO A 125 -15.30 -11.90 -1.18
C PRO A 125 -14.80 -12.93 -2.22
N ASP A 126 -15.07 -14.21 -1.97
CA ASP A 126 -14.77 -15.34 -2.86
C ASP A 126 -15.50 -15.25 -4.21
#